data_AF-A0A954H9J3-F1
#
_entry.id   AF-A0A954H9J3-F1
#
_cell.length_a   1.000
_cell.length_b   1.000
_cell.length_c   1.000
_cell.angle_alpha   90.00
_cell.angle_beta   90.00
_cell.angle_gamma   90.00
#
_symmetry.space_group_name_H-M   'P 1'
#
loop_
_entity.id
_entity.type
_entity.pdbx_description
1 polymer ?
#
loop_
_entity_poly.entity_id
_entity_poly.type
_entity_poly.pdbx_seq_one_letter_code
_entity_poly.pdbx_strand_id
1 'polypeptide(L)' 'MLRTKTCGELRVEQAGETATLCGWVDSWRDHGGVVFIDLRDRYGKTQVVFHPDIGDEFHERSRTLRNEDVIKVAGT' A
#
# COMPACT_ATOMS: atom_id res chain seq x y z
N MET A 1 -18.34 0.50 0.85
CA MET A 1 -17.39 1.21 -0.03
C MET A 1 -16.06 0.47 0.01
N LEU A 2 -15.31 0.37 -1.10
CA LEU A 2 -14.06 -0.44 -1.14
C LEU A 2 -12.84 0.28 -0.54
N ARG A 3 -12.83 1.62 -0.52
CA ARG A 3 -11.76 2.50 0.00
C ARG A 3 -12.33 3.63 0.85
N THR A 4 -11.52 4.22 1.73
CA THR A 4 -11.86 5.41 2.53
C THR A 4 -11.20 6.68 1.99
N LYS A 5 -10.11 6.56 1.24
CA LYS A 5 -9.37 7.66 0.58
C LYS A 5 -8.95 7.25 -0.83
N THR A 6 -8.62 8.21 -1.68
CA THR A 6 -7.87 7.99 -2.93
C THR A 6 -6.37 7.98 -2.67
N CYS A 7 -5.58 7.46 -3.62
CA CYS A 7 -4.11 7.51 -3.54
C CYS A 7 -3.55 8.94 -3.69
N GLY A 8 -4.39 9.93 -4.02
CA GLY A 8 -4.02 11.35 -4.10
C GLY A 8 -4.48 12.19 -2.90
N GLU A 9 -5.20 11.60 -1.93
CA GLU A 9 -5.89 12.34 -0.86
C GLU A 9 -5.13 12.43 0.46
N LEU A 10 -4.16 11.55 0.70
CA LEU A 10 -3.43 11.54 1.98
C LEU A 10 -2.60 12.80 2.19
N ARG A 11 -2.62 13.34 3.40
CA ARG A 11 -1.88 14.54 3.82
C ARG A 11 -1.24 14.32 5.20
N VAL A 12 -0.30 15.19 5.56
CA VAL A 12 0.45 15.10 6.83
C VAL A 12 -0.47 15.22 8.04
N GLU A 13 -1.57 15.97 7.92
CA GLU A 13 -2.55 16.16 8.99
C GLU A 13 -3.32 14.88 9.34
N GLN A 14 -3.26 13.85 8.48
CA GLN A 14 -3.93 12.56 8.66
C GLN A 14 -2.98 11.48 9.20
N ALA A 15 -1.79 11.86 9.66
CA ALA A 15 -0.81 10.93 10.20
C ALA A 15 -1.39 10.13 11.38
N GLY A 16 -1.26 8.80 11.33
CA GLY A 16 -1.78 7.89 12.35
C GLY A 16 -3.26 7.51 12.18
N GLU A 17 -3.98 8.09 11.22
CA GLU A 17 -5.34 7.66 10.89
C GLU A 17 -5.33 6.36 10.06
N THR A 18 -6.24 5.45 10.35
CA THR A 18 -6.42 4.27 9.48
C THR A 18 -7.03 4.69 8.14
N ALA A 19 -6.32 4.39 7.06
CA ALA A 19 -6.80 4.56 5.70
C ALA A 19 -7.00 3.19 5.02
N THR A 20 -7.97 3.12 4.11
CA THR A 20 -8.13 2.00 3.18
C THR A 20 -7.99 2.53 1.77
N LEU A 21 -7.04 1.98 1.01
CA LEU A 21 -6.78 2.34 -0.37
C LEU A 21 -7.05 1.15 -1.30
N CYS A 22 -7.42 1.45 -2.54
CA CYS A 22 -7.52 0.48 -3.61
C CYS A 22 -6.88 1.05 -4.87
N GLY A 23 -6.09 0.24 -5.56
CA GLY A 23 -5.39 0.66 -6.77
C GLY A 23 -4.61 -0.47 -7.42
N TRP A 24 -3.77 -0.09 -8.39
CA TRP A 24 -2.86 -0.97 -9.11
C TRP A 24 -1.44 -0.81 -8.57
N VAL A 25 -0.73 -1.90 -8.40
CA VAL A 25 0.71 -1.89 -8.10
C VAL A 25 1.44 -1.27 -9.28
N ASP A 26 2.04 -0.09 -9.07
CA ASP A 26 2.81 0.62 -10.08
C ASP A 26 4.30 0.26 -10.00
N SER A 27 4.82 0.09 -8.79
CA SER A 27 6.15 -0.43 -8.54
C SER A 27 6.20 -1.28 -7.28
N TRP A 28 7.11 -2.26 -7.24
CA TRP A 28 7.37 -3.11 -6.09
C TRP A 28 8.88 -3.14 -5.82
N ARG A 29 9.29 -2.93 -4.57
CA ARG A 29 10.69 -2.86 -4.17
C ARG A 29 10.89 -3.55 -2.80
N ASP A 30 11.83 -4.48 -2.69
CA ASP A 30 12.26 -5.07 -1.40
C ASP A 30 13.65 -4.53 -1.03
N HIS A 31 13.75 -3.93 0.16
CA HIS A 31 14.99 -3.45 0.75
C HIS A 31 15.26 -4.20 2.06
N GLY A 32 15.92 -5.36 1.95
CA GLY A 32 16.38 -6.11 3.12
C GLY A 32 15.24 -6.61 4.01
N GLY A 33 14.09 -6.95 3.42
CA GLY A 33 12.93 -7.44 4.14
C GLY A 33 11.86 -6.39 4.39
N VAL A 34 12.06 -5.12 4.02
CA VAL A 34 10.95 -4.14 4.00
C VAL A 34 10.45 -3.99 2.57
N VAL A 35 9.17 -4.29 2.35
CA VAL A 35 8.55 -4.22 1.02
C VAL A 35 7.85 -2.87 0.85
N PHE A 36 8.21 -2.17 -0.22
CA PHE A 36 7.62 -0.90 -0.63
C PHE A 36 6.84 -1.10 -1.92
N ILE A 37 5.60 -0.61 -1.93
CA ILE A 37 4.74 -0.64 -3.10
C ILE A 37 4.28 0.77 -3.40
N ASP A 38 4.49 1.23 -4.62
CA ASP A 38 3.80 2.42 -5.10
C ASP A 38 2.43 1.99 -5.61
N LEU A 39 1.37 2.35 -4.88
CA LEU A 39 -0.02 2.04 -5.25
C LEU A 39 -0.60 3.22 -6.04
N ARG A 40 -1.07 2.95 -7.26
CA ARG A 40 -1.60 3.95 -8.17
C ARG A 40 -3.11 3.82 -8.31
N ASP A 41 -3.80 4.95 -8.26
CA ASP A 41 -5.16 5.08 -8.77
C ASP A 41 -5.26 6.27 -9.73
N ARG A 42 -6.47 6.63 -10.15
CA ARG A 42 -6.71 7.76 -11.06
C ARG A 42 -6.18 9.10 -10.52
N TYR A 43 -6.09 9.26 -9.20
CA TYR A 43 -5.87 10.54 -8.53
C TYR A 43 -4.42 10.74 -8.10
N GLY A 44 -3.59 9.69 -8.16
CA GLY A 44 -2.17 9.78 -7.84
C GLY A 44 -1.57 8.45 -7.43
N LYS A 45 -0.46 8.54 -6.71
CA LYS A 45 0.25 7.40 -6.13
C LYS A 45 0.41 7.60 -4.63
N THR A 46 0.29 6.52 -3.89
CA THR A 46 0.62 6.45 -2.46
C THR A 46 1.59 5.30 -2.23
N GLN A 47 2.62 5.54 -1.42
CA GLN A 47 3.53 4.49 -1.00
C GLN A 47 2.88 3.66 0.13
N VAL A 48 2.90 2.36 -0.03
CA VAL A 48 2.48 1.37 0.97
C VAL A 48 3.71 0.61 1.42
N VAL A 49 3.90 0.48 2.73
CA VAL A 49 5.07 -0.16 3.32
C VAL A 49 4.63 -1.38 4.14
N PHE A 50 5.19 -2.55 3.83
CA PHE A 50 5.00 -3.77 4.60
C PHE A 50 6.30 -4.05 5.38
N HIS A 51 6.26 -3.79 6.70
CA HIS A 51 7.34 -4.16 7.61
C HIS A 51 7.28 -5.66 7.95
N PRO A 52 8.41 -6.33 8.25
CA PRO A 52 8.42 -7.71 8.74
C PRO A 52 7.54 -7.91 9.98
N ASP A 53 7.47 -6.89 10.84
CA ASP A 53 6.84 -6.97 12.17
C ASP A 53 5.30 -6.95 12.11
N ILE A 54 4.68 -6.75 10.93
CA ILE A 54 3.22 -6.72 10.78
C ILE A 54 2.59 -8.12 10.75
N GLY A 55 3.41 -9.17 10.74
CA GLY A 55 3.03 -10.57 10.68
C GLY A 55 3.42 -11.25 9.36
N ASP A 56 3.89 -12.49 9.48
CA ASP A 56 4.45 -13.29 8.37
C ASP A 56 3.49 -13.38 7.18
N GLU A 57 2.18 -13.51 7.41
CA GLU A 57 1.19 -13.64 6.34
C GLU A 57 1.18 -12.42 5.40
N PHE A 58 1.11 -11.21 5.94
CA PHE A 58 1.05 -10.00 5.11
C PHE A 58 2.38 -9.73 4.42
N HIS A 59 3.49 -10.03 5.11
CA HIS A 59 4.81 -9.90 4.55
C HIS A 59 5.02 -10.85 3.36
N GLU A 60 4.71 -12.14 3.52
CA GLU A 60 4.80 -13.13 2.45
C GLU A 60 3.87 -12.80 1.28
N ARG A 61 2.62 -12.39 1.56
CA ARG A 61 1.68 -11.96 0.52
C ARG A 61 2.16 -10.72 -0.23
N SER A 62 2.82 -9.78 0.44
CA SER A 62 3.37 -8.60 -0.22
C SER A 62 4.45 -8.97 -1.24
N ARG A 63 5.18 -10.08 -1.04
CA ARG A 63 6.23 -10.58 -1.95
C ARG A 63 5.70 -11.26 -3.21
N THR A 64 4.43 -11.66 -3.21
CA THR A 64 3.80 -12.25 -4.39
C THR A 64 3.27 -11.20 -5.37
N LEU A 65 3.17 -9.94 -4.96
CA LEU A 65 2.59 -8.87 -5.78
C LEU A 65 3.48 -8.51 -6.96
N ARG A 66 2.85 -8.17 -8.09
CA ARG A 66 3.47 -7.80 -9.37
C ARG A 66 2.83 -6.52 -9.91
N ASN A 67 3.52 -5.90 -10.88
CA ASN A 67 2.99 -4.73 -11.55
C ASN A 67 1.59 -5.00 -12.12
N GLU A 68 0.71 -4.02 -11.97
CA GLU A 68 -0.70 -4.06 -12.36
C GLU A 68 -1.61 -5.00 -11.56
N ASP A 69 -1.11 -5.66 -10.50
CA ASP A 69 -2.00 -6.32 -9.55
C ASP A 69 -2.93 -5.31 -8.89
N VAL A 70 -4.21 -5.67 -8.80
CA VAL A 70 -5.23 -4.86 -8.12
C VAL A 70 -5.29 -5.27 -6.67
N ILE A 71 -4.96 -4.34 -5.77
CA ILE A 71 -4.94 -4.60 -4.33
C ILE A 71 -5.83 -3.66 -3.56
N LYS A 72 -6.32 -4.15 -2.42
CA LYS A 72 -6.93 -3.38 -1.34
C LYS A 72 -6.02 -3.48 -0.12
N VAL A 73 -5.65 -2.35 0.44
CA VAL A 73 -4.78 -2.27 1.62
C VAL A 73 -5.43 -1.42 2.69
N ALA A 74 -5.24 -1.79 3.95
CA ALA A 74 -5.64 -1.00 5.11
C ALA A 74 -4.47 -0.90 6.08
N GLY A 75 -4.20 0.29 6.58
CA GLY A 75 -3.07 0.60 7.44
C GLY A 75 -3.11 2.04 7.94
N THR A 76 -2.05 2.46 8.64
CA THR A 76 -1.87 3.80 9.23
C THR A 76 -0.61 4.46 8.70
#